data_AF-A0A7V9UEG5-F1
#
_entry.id   AF-A0A7V9UEG5-F1
#
_cell.length_a   1.000
_cell.length_b   1.000
_cell.length_c   1.000
_cell.angle_alpha   90.00
_cell.angle_beta   90.00
_cell.angle_gamma   90.00
#
_symmetry.space_group_name_H-M   'P 1'
#
loop_
_entity.id
_entity.type
_entity.pdbx_description
1 polymer ?
#
loop_
_entity_poly.entity_id
_entity_poly.type
_entity_poly.pdbx_seq_one_letter_code
_entity_poly.pdbx_strand_id
1 'polypeptide(L)'
;MSLPTGPDDVTVVATIDFNFVPYHWDFLASKMPQALDKDPSNDLPLDLPPDQWLPGFPDPDKAFKSYKRFDLALEEKDPDVPLLALDAKDKAEWDKVKKSTFDEVNYYWMPGTKVIGAVEFGGEKLHGTPQDHGMGVTSVSVGNIHGTCPECLLVFINLDNGDSADAIRWAMDQPWIDVISNSYGRGVAKVYNGPGVTESHDASERGQSVVFSAGNGVENGFTVTNNTYASAEKGPDWMITVGAVSPGKDNPYGQEIGSEHSSFIGAGKPVDVAGLGLSYPSAYGATTVSGTGTSGFSGTSNAAPTIAGTYARALYTARRELKGPSRIQQNGVIAVGAPYKCGSARPKCELKD
;
A
#
# COMPACT_ATOMS: atom_id res chain seq x y z
N MET A 1 -25.90 -12.18 14.10
CA MET A 1 -25.67 -12.12 12.65
C MET A 1 -24.38 -12.86 12.38
N SER A 2 -24.37 -13.83 11.46
CA SER A 2 -23.10 -14.37 10.96
C SER A 2 -22.40 -13.26 10.20
N LEU A 3 -21.10 -13.05 10.45
CA LEU A 3 -20.29 -12.16 9.63
C LEU A 3 -20.35 -12.63 8.17
N PRO A 4 -20.30 -11.72 7.18
CA PRO A 4 -20.13 -12.09 5.78
C PRO A 4 -18.94 -13.05 5.64
N THR A 5 -18.96 -13.94 4.66
CA THR A 5 -17.77 -14.71 4.30
C THR A 5 -16.73 -13.76 3.71
N GLY A 6 -15.52 -13.69 4.26
CA GLY A 6 -14.43 -12.87 3.68
C GLY A 6 -13.64 -11.95 4.61
N PRO A 7 -14.14 -11.44 5.76
CA PRO A 7 -13.37 -10.58 6.66
C PRO A 7 -12.07 -11.23 7.17
N ASP A 8 -12.07 -12.55 7.39
CA ASP A 8 -10.87 -13.29 7.82
C ASP A 8 -9.84 -13.46 6.69
N ASP A 9 -10.19 -13.18 5.44
CA ASP A 9 -9.30 -13.27 4.28
C ASP A 9 -8.65 -11.94 3.91
N VAL A 10 -9.15 -10.84 4.48
CA VAL A 10 -8.71 -9.49 4.16
C VAL A 10 -7.23 -9.33 4.38
N THR A 11 -6.57 -8.62 3.46
CA THR A 11 -5.21 -8.12 3.65
C THR A 11 -5.20 -6.61 3.61
N VAL A 12 -4.54 -6.01 4.59
CA VAL A 12 -4.45 -4.55 4.74
C VAL A 12 -3.07 -4.06 4.35
N VAL A 13 -3.02 -3.12 3.41
CA VAL A 13 -1.79 -2.42 3.02
C VAL A 13 -1.85 -1.00 3.57
N ALA A 14 -0.85 -0.63 4.37
CA ALA A 14 -0.59 0.76 4.70
C ALA A 14 0.32 1.37 3.64
N THR A 15 -0.11 2.47 3.04
CA THR A 15 0.73 3.30 2.18
C THR A 15 1.07 4.58 2.91
N ILE A 16 2.35 4.79 3.17
CA ILE A 16 2.86 6.01 3.78
C ILE A 16 3.44 6.89 2.67
N ASP A 17 2.81 8.03 2.38
CA ASP A 17 3.18 8.90 1.25
C ASP A 17 2.61 10.33 1.37
N PHE A 18 2.64 11.12 0.31
CA PHE A 18 2.20 12.52 0.25
C PHE A 18 0.94 12.65 -0.60
N ASN A 19 -0.17 12.99 0.05
CA ASN A 19 -1.47 13.33 -0.50
C ASN A 19 -2.08 12.24 -1.40
N PHE A 20 -3.39 12.02 -1.32
CA PHE A 20 -4.06 11.12 -2.26
C PHE A 20 -5.46 11.58 -2.60
N VAL A 21 -6.09 10.90 -3.57
CA VAL A 21 -7.39 11.25 -4.10
C VAL A 21 -8.30 10.01 -4.09
N PRO A 22 -9.12 9.81 -3.04
CA PRO A 22 -9.91 8.58 -2.84
C PRO A 22 -11.10 8.40 -3.81
N TYR A 23 -11.34 9.36 -4.70
CA TYR A 23 -12.50 9.40 -5.60
C TYR A 23 -12.40 8.50 -6.83
N HIS A 24 -11.20 8.03 -7.17
CA HIS A 24 -11.01 7.18 -8.34
C HIS A 24 -11.64 5.78 -8.12
N TRP A 25 -12.10 5.14 -9.19
CA TRP A 25 -12.68 3.79 -9.15
C TRP A 25 -11.71 2.70 -8.68
N ASP A 26 -10.43 3.04 -8.60
CA ASP A 26 -9.42 2.22 -7.93
C ASP A 26 -9.74 1.98 -6.45
N PHE A 27 -10.51 2.86 -5.82
CA PHE A 27 -10.80 2.78 -4.39
C PHE A 27 -12.25 2.45 -4.08
N LEU A 28 -13.16 2.50 -5.05
CA LEU A 28 -14.58 2.21 -4.80
C LEU A 28 -14.80 0.76 -4.37
N ALA A 29 -15.61 0.57 -3.33
CA ALA A 29 -15.99 -0.75 -2.84
C ALA A 29 -16.74 -1.56 -3.91
N SER A 30 -17.67 -0.92 -4.63
CA SER A 30 -18.48 -1.54 -5.69
C SER A 30 -17.70 -1.97 -6.94
N LYS A 31 -16.41 -1.64 -7.02
CA LYS A 31 -15.51 -2.05 -8.11
C LYS A 31 -14.48 -3.08 -7.66
N MET A 32 -14.50 -3.50 -6.39
CA MET A 32 -13.60 -4.54 -5.91
C MET A 32 -13.92 -5.88 -6.59
N PRO A 33 -12.92 -6.75 -6.84
CA PRO A 33 -13.16 -8.09 -7.37
C PRO A 33 -14.10 -8.95 -6.53
N GLN A 34 -14.27 -8.62 -5.24
CA GLN A 34 -15.22 -9.26 -4.34
C GLN A 34 -16.67 -8.84 -4.57
N ALA A 35 -16.92 -7.67 -5.16
CA ALA A 35 -18.25 -7.14 -5.48
C ALA A 35 -18.83 -7.80 -6.75
N LEU A 36 -19.24 -9.07 -6.63
CA LEU A 36 -19.59 -9.92 -7.77
C LEU A 36 -21.02 -9.67 -8.29
N ASP A 37 -21.92 -9.20 -7.44
CA ASP A 37 -23.32 -8.98 -7.79
C ASP A 37 -23.92 -7.78 -7.05
N LYS A 38 -25.25 -7.72 -6.95
CA LYS A 38 -25.97 -6.61 -6.30
C LYS A 38 -26.38 -6.95 -4.85
N ASP A 39 -25.99 -8.10 -4.34
CA ASP A 39 -26.30 -8.54 -2.98
C ASP A 39 -25.17 -8.17 -2.02
N PRO A 40 -25.24 -7.02 -1.34
CA PRO A 40 -24.16 -6.57 -0.46
C PRO A 40 -23.94 -7.49 0.75
N SER A 41 -24.78 -8.52 0.97
CA SER A 41 -24.58 -9.46 2.08
C SER A 41 -23.42 -10.44 1.85
N ASN A 42 -22.94 -10.57 0.60
CA ASN A 42 -21.78 -11.38 0.25
C ASN A 42 -20.48 -10.55 0.06
N ASP A 43 -20.57 -9.22 0.21
CA ASP A 43 -19.46 -8.29 0.10
C ASP A 43 -18.75 -8.04 1.44
N LEU A 44 -17.57 -7.43 1.37
CA LEU A 44 -16.97 -6.82 2.55
C LEU A 44 -17.83 -5.63 3.00
N PRO A 45 -18.10 -5.46 4.31
CA PRO A 45 -19.00 -4.43 4.81
C PRO A 45 -18.30 -3.06 4.89
N LEU A 46 -17.84 -2.54 3.74
CA LEU A 46 -17.03 -1.31 3.63
C LEU A 46 -17.83 -0.02 3.88
N ASP A 47 -19.13 -0.13 4.13
CA ASP A 47 -19.97 0.96 4.64
C ASP A 47 -20.00 1.05 6.18
N LEU A 48 -19.48 0.01 6.86
CA LEU A 48 -19.35 -0.05 8.31
C LEU A 48 -17.94 0.35 8.76
N PRO A 49 -17.81 0.94 9.95
CA PRO A 49 -16.49 1.28 10.48
C PRO A 49 -15.66 -0.01 10.72
N PRO A 50 -14.36 0.00 10.41
CA PRO A 50 -13.49 -1.18 10.52
C PRO A 50 -13.53 -1.93 11.84
N ASP A 51 -13.71 -1.24 12.97
CA ASP A 51 -13.75 -1.87 14.31
C ASP A 51 -14.88 -2.90 14.48
N GLN A 52 -15.93 -2.81 13.66
CA GLN A 52 -17.08 -3.70 13.76
C GLN A 52 -16.90 -5.02 13.01
N TRP A 53 -15.91 -5.12 12.12
CA TRP A 53 -15.83 -6.26 11.19
C TRP A 53 -14.42 -6.71 10.83
N LEU A 54 -13.40 -5.85 10.93
CA LEU A 54 -12.02 -6.18 10.59
C LEU A 54 -11.33 -6.86 11.78
N PRO A 55 -10.92 -8.14 11.67
CA PRO A 55 -10.26 -8.84 12.76
C PRO A 55 -8.95 -8.14 13.19
N GLY A 56 -8.77 -7.98 14.50
CA GLY A 56 -7.56 -7.37 15.08
C GLY A 56 -7.53 -5.85 15.04
N PHE A 57 -8.49 -5.18 14.41
CA PHE A 57 -8.63 -3.73 14.49
C PHE A 57 -8.85 -3.31 15.95
N PRO A 58 -8.19 -2.25 16.45
CA PRO A 58 -8.24 -1.90 17.85
C PRO A 58 -9.58 -1.26 18.23
N ASP A 59 -9.87 -1.27 19.53
CA ASP A 59 -10.96 -0.48 20.12
C ASP A 59 -10.72 1.02 19.86
N PRO A 60 -11.55 1.69 19.05
CA PRO A 60 -11.28 3.07 18.62
C PRO A 60 -11.20 4.06 19.77
N ASP A 61 -11.98 3.86 20.84
CA ASP A 61 -12.04 4.76 21.99
C ASP A 61 -10.74 4.72 22.82
N LYS A 62 -9.93 3.68 22.65
CA LYS A 62 -8.64 3.50 23.33
C LYS A 62 -7.45 3.79 22.43
N ALA A 63 -7.56 3.48 21.14
CA ALA A 63 -6.45 3.57 20.20
C ALA A 63 -6.33 4.92 19.52
N PHE A 64 -7.41 5.68 19.39
CA PHE A 64 -7.41 6.92 18.62
C PHE A 64 -7.89 8.11 19.46
N LYS A 65 -7.22 9.25 19.28
CA LYS A 65 -7.70 10.54 19.79
C LYS A 65 -9.00 10.95 19.13
N SER A 66 -9.15 10.66 17.85
CA SER A 66 -10.45 10.70 17.20
C SER A 66 -10.59 9.61 16.13
N TYR A 67 -11.80 9.07 16.02
CA TYR A 67 -12.17 8.07 15.04
C TYR A 67 -13.40 8.56 14.30
N LYS A 68 -13.26 8.93 13.02
CA LYS A 68 -14.28 9.68 12.28
C LYS A 68 -14.62 9.05 10.95
N ARG A 69 -15.91 9.02 10.65
CA ARG A 69 -16.45 8.75 9.34
C ARG A 69 -16.19 9.93 8.41
N PHE A 70 -15.75 9.65 7.18
CA PHE A 70 -15.58 10.63 6.11
C PHE A 70 -16.54 10.35 4.95
N ASP A 71 -17.65 11.09 4.89
CA ASP A 71 -18.66 10.91 3.84
C ASP A 71 -18.26 11.69 2.59
N LEU A 72 -17.61 10.98 1.65
CA LEU A 72 -17.15 11.57 0.40
C LEU A 72 -18.20 11.48 -0.71
N ALA A 73 -18.19 12.46 -1.62
CA ALA A 73 -18.98 12.45 -2.84
C ALA A 73 -18.39 11.44 -3.85
N LEU A 74 -18.80 10.18 -3.73
CA LEU A 74 -18.39 9.11 -4.63
C LEU A 74 -19.27 9.10 -5.90
N GLU A 75 -18.64 8.89 -7.06
CA GLU A 75 -19.32 8.72 -8.34
C GLU A 75 -19.04 7.30 -8.87
N GLU A 76 -20.08 6.50 -9.04
CA GLU A 76 -19.95 5.08 -9.41
C GLU A 76 -20.38 4.76 -10.85
N LYS A 77 -20.99 5.74 -11.53
CA LYS A 77 -21.69 5.55 -12.82
C LYS A 77 -21.04 6.32 -13.95
N ASP A 78 -20.69 7.59 -13.73
CA ASP A 78 -20.11 8.46 -14.76
C ASP A 78 -18.57 8.43 -14.67
N PRO A 79 -17.88 7.74 -15.60
CA PRO A 79 -16.42 7.59 -15.57
C PRO A 79 -15.67 8.90 -15.84
N ASP A 80 -16.33 9.90 -16.40
CA ASP A 80 -15.71 11.13 -16.89
C ASP A 80 -15.78 12.28 -15.86
N VAL A 81 -16.36 12.03 -14.68
CA VAL A 81 -16.44 13.05 -13.63
C VAL A 81 -15.03 13.47 -13.18
N PRO A 82 -14.70 14.78 -13.21
CA PRO A 82 -13.40 15.26 -12.76
C PRO A 82 -13.21 15.04 -11.26
N LEU A 83 -12.08 14.44 -10.87
CA LEU A 83 -11.75 14.17 -9.46
C LEU A 83 -11.70 15.45 -8.63
N LEU A 84 -11.16 16.54 -9.19
CA LEU A 84 -11.12 17.86 -8.54
C LEU A 84 -12.52 18.45 -8.30
N ALA A 85 -13.53 18.07 -9.10
CA ALA A 85 -14.89 18.52 -8.88
C ALA A 85 -15.55 17.77 -7.70
N LEU A 86 -15.19 16.50 -7.49
CA LEU A 86 -15.61 15.73 -6.31
C LEU A 86 -14.89 16.25 -5.05
N ASP A 87 -13.58 16.47 -5.14
CA ASP A 87 -12.78 17.07 -4.07
C ASP A 87 -13.35 18.40 -3.57
N ALA A 88 -13.73 19.28 -4.51
CA ALA A 88 -14.32 20.57 -4.18
C ALA A 88 -15.68 20.47 -3.46
N LYS A 89 -16.49 19.45 -3.76
CA LYS A 89 -17.77 19.22 -3.07
C LYS A 89 -17.57 18.84 -1.61
N ASP A 90 -16.50 18.11 -1.33
CA ASP A 90 -16.20 17.59 0.01
C ASP A 90 -15.27 18.50 0.81
N LYS A 91 -15.10 19.76 0.38
CA LYS A 91 -14.26 20.72 1.10
C LYS A 91 -14.57 20.77 2.60
N ALA A 92 -15.85 20.76 2.97
CA ALA A 92 -16.28 20.81 4.38
C ALA A 92 -15.93 19.54 5.15
N GLU A 93 -15.87 18.39 4.47
CA GLU A 93 -15.33 17.18 5.05
C GLU A 93 -13.82 17.35 5.27
N TRP A 94 -13.07 17.65 4.22
CA TRP A 94 -11.63 17.78 4.33
C TRP A 94 -11.14 18.81 5.35
N ASP A 95 -11.89 19.89 5.57
CA ASP A 95 -11.60 20.90 6.60
C ASP A 95 -11.65 20.32 8.05
N LYS A 96 -12.14 19.08 8.24
CA LYS A 96 -12.16 18.36 9.54
C LYS A 96 -10.87 17.58 9.82
N VAL A 97 -9.97 17.46 8.84
CA VAL A 97 -8.69 16.76 8.99
C VAL A 97 -7.84 17.45 10.04
N LYS A 98 -7.21 16.66 10.91
CA LYS A 98 -6.33 17.12 11.97
C LYS A 98 -5.04 16.33 11.92
N LYS A 99 -3.94 17.04 12.13
CA LYS A 99 -2.63 16.43 12.32
C LYS A 99 -2.65 15.46 13.52
N SER A 100 -2.02 14.32 13.32
CA SER A 100 -1.78 13.27 14.30
C SER A 100 -0.34 13.32 14.80
N THR A 101 -0.12 12.72 15.96
CA THR A 101 1.21 12.32 16.43
C THR A 101 1.17 10.81 16.71
N PHE A 102 2.30 10.21 17.07
CA PHE A 102 2.35 8.80 17.45
C PHE A 102 1.33 8.44 18.55
N ASP A 103 1.22 9.27 19.60
CA ASP A 103 0.32 9.03 20.74
C ASP A 103 -1.11 9.58 20.53
N GLU A 104 -1.30 10.49 19.59
CA GLU A 104 -2.56 11.22 19.39
C GLU A 104 -3.08 11.10 17.95
N VAL A 105 -3.45 9.89 17.55
CA VAL A 105 -3.90 9.61 16.18
C VAL A 105 -5.34 10.07 15.93
N ASN A 106 -5.54 10.87 14.88
CA ASN A 106 -6.85 11.20 14.30
C ASN A 106 -7.06 10.31 13.08
N TYR A 107 -7.92 9.30 13.21
CA TYR A 107 -8.18 8.28 12.20
C TYR A 107 -9.48 8.56 11.46
N TYR A 108 -9.44 8.51 10.14
CA TYR A 108 -10.57 8.78 9.26
C TYR A 108 -10.86 7.55 8.39
N TRP A 109 -12.10 7.08 8.33
CA TRP A 109 -12.49 5.98 7.44
C TRP A 109 -13.52 6.45 6.42
N MET A 110 -13.48 5.89 5.21
CA MET A 110 -14.25 6.39 4.06
C MET A 110 -15.25 5.34 3.58
N PRO A 111 -16.52 5.37 4.06
CA PRO A 111 -17.56 4.44 3.61
C PRO A 111 -17.71 4.42 2.10
N GLY A 112 -18.10 3.27 1.54
CA GLY A 112 -18.22 3.07 0.10
C GLY A 112 -16.88 2.91 -0.64
N THR A 113 -15.76 2.90 0.09
CA THR A 113 -14.42 2.71 -0.46
C THR A 113 -13.67 1.59 0.25
N LYS A 114 -12.64 1.06 -0.38
CA LYS A 114 -11.65 0.17 0.23
C LYS A 114 -10.61 0.89 1.09
N VAL A 115 -10.72 2.22 1.21
CA VAL A 115 -9.88 3.04 2.08
C VAL A 115 -10.47 3.00 3.48
N ILE A 116 -10.05 1.98 4.22
CA ILE A 116 -10.54 1.74 5.59
C ILE A 116 -9.94 2.72 6.59
N GLY A 117 -8.85 3.40 6.24
CA GLY A 117 -8.19 4.36 7.09
C GLY A 117 -7.42 5.42 6.31
N ALA A 118 -7.43 6.63 6.85
CA ALA A 118 -6.59 7.72 6.42
C ALA A 118 -6.12 8.48 7.67
N VAL A 119 -4.82 8.79 7.76
CA VAL A 119 -4.21 9.46 8.91
C VAL A 119 -3.27 10.56 8.42
N GLU A 120 -3.33 11.74 9.04
CA GLU A 120 -2.53 12.91 8.69
C GLU A 120 -1.36 13.09 9.66
N PHE A 121 -0.11 12.81 9.26
CA PHE A 121 1.10 13.11 10.06
C PHE A 121 1.90 14.31 9.53
N GLY A 122 1.69 14.75 8.28
CA GLY A 122 2.45 15.85 7.67
C GLY A 122 2.13 17.23 8.20
N GLY A 123 0.86 17.51 8.50
CA GLY A 123 0.39 18.78 9.05
C GLY A 123 -0.09 19.81 8.03
N GLU A 124 -0.13 19.47 6.73
CA GLU A 124 -0.64 20.37 5.69
C GLU A 124 -2.04 19.95 5.22
N LYS A 125 -2.15 18.79 4.55
CA LYS A 125 -3.39 18.36 3.91
C LYS A 125 -3.31 16.87 3.60
N LEU A 126 -4.36 16.10 3.93
CA LEU A 126 -4.43 14.65 3.68
C LEU A 126 -4.76 14.33 2.21
N HIS A 127 -5.58 15.18 1.60
CA HIS A 127 -6.06 15.02 0.23
C HIS A 127 -5.26 15.88 -0.75
N GLY A 128 -5.24 15.46 -2.01
CA GLY A 128 -4.36 15.99 -3.03
C GLY A 128 -5.00 16.33 -4.37
N THR A 129 -4.14 16.52 -5.35
CA THR A 129 -4.48 16.52 -6.77
C THR A 129 -4.27 15.12 -7.35
N PRO A 130 -4.90 14.79 -8.50
CA PRO A 130 -4.72 13.47 -9.11
C PRO A 130 -3.30 13.17 -9.62
N GLN A 131 -2.40 14.14 -9.59
CA GLN A 131 -0.99 13.98 -9.96
C GLN A 131 -0.07 13.93 -8.74
N ASP A 132 -0.63 13.99 -7.52
CA ASP A 132 0.15 13.91 -6.29
C ASP A 132 0.69 12.50 -6.08
N HIS A 133 1.87 12.42 -5.47
CA HIS A 133 2.68 11.21 -5.37
C HIS A 133 1.90 10.03 -4.74
N GLY A 134 1.18 10.28 -3.64
CA GLY A 134 0.43 9.25 -2.94
C GLY A 134 -0.74 8.67 -3.76
N MET A 135 -1.27 9.41 -4.74
CA MET A 135 -2.27 8.87 -5.68
C MET A 135 -1.69 7.72 -6.51
N GLY A 136 -0.47 7.90 -7.02
CA GLY A 136 0.22 6.91 -7.83
C GLY A 136 0.58 5.68 -6.99
N VAL A 137 1.17 5.92 -5.81
CA VAL A 137 1.61 4.85 -4.89
C VAL A 137 0.45 3.98 -4.45
N THR A 138 -0.66 4.58 -4.01
CA THR A 138 -1.84 3.83 -3.55
C THR A 138 -2.52 3.08 -4.70
N SER A 139 -2.68 3.73 -5.85
CA SER A 139 -3.30 3.14 -7.05
C SER A 139 -2.57 1.88 -7.50
N VAL A 140 -1.26 1.93 -7.68
CA VAL A 140 -0.51 0.76 -8.20
C VAL A 140 -0.34 -0.36 -7.17
N SER A 141 -0.55 -0.06 -5.89
CA SER A 141 -0.53 -1.08 -4.84
C SER A 141 -1.86 -1.82 -4.74
N VAL A 142 -2.95 -1.10 -4.46
CA VAL A 142 -4.25 -1.70 -4.10
C VAL A 142 -5.41 -1.25 -4.98
N GLY A 143 -5.17 -0.46 -6.02
CA GLY A 143 -6.24 -0.01 -6.92
C GLY A 143 -7.00 -1.16 -7.59
N ASN A 144 -8.30 -1.02 -7.73
CA ASN A 144 -9.16 -2.00 -8.40
C ASN A 144 -8.82 -2.21 -9.89
N ILE A 145 -8.44 -1.13 -10.59
CA ILE A 145 -8.15 -1.13 -12.03
C ILE A 145 -6.64 -1.31 -12.25
N HIS A 146 -5.83 -0.59 -11.47
CA HIS A 146 -4.39 -0.49 -11.69
C HIS A 146 -3.53 -1.27 -10.70
N GLY A 147 -4.07 -1.65 -9.54
CA GLY A 147 -3.29 -2.22 -8.44
C GLY A 147 -2.82 -3.64 -8.68
N THR A 148 -1.71 -4.00 -8.03
CA THR A 148 -1.25 -5.40 -7.98
C THR A 148 -2.04 -6.25 -6.99
N CYS A 149 -2.73 -5.64 -6.01
CA CYS A 149 -3.71 -6.29 -5.13
C CYS A 149 -5.08 -5.58 -5.13
N PRO A 150 -5.90 -5.76 -6.18
CA PRO A 150 -7.24 -5.20 -6.22
C PRO A 150 -8.18 -5.80 -5.14
N GLU A 151 -7.81 -6.90 -4.49
CA GLU A 151 -8.59 -7.50 -3.40
C GLU A 151 -8.24 -6.93 -2.00
N CYS A 152 -7.10 -6.25 -1.86
CA CYS A 152 -6.59 -5.73 -0.58
C CYS A 152 -7.27 -4.43 -0.15
N LEU A 153 -7.18 -4.07 1.13
CA LEU A 153 -7.67 -2.80 1.68
C LEU A 153 -6.53 -1.80 1.89
N LEU A 154 -6.88 -0.51 1.95
CA LEU A 154 -5.92 0.59 2.09
C LEU A 154 -6.06 1.30 3.43
N VAL A 155 -4.91 1.52 4.08
CA VAL A 155 -4.71 2.59 5.06
C VAL A 155 -3.75 3.61 4.45
N PHE A 156 -4.20 4.83 4.19
CA PHE A 156 -3.31 5.89 3.71
C PHE A 156 -2.77 6.70 4.89
N ILE A 157 -1.47 6.92 4.93
CA ILE A 157 -0.81 7.69 5.99
C ILE A 157 -0.07 8.83 5.33
N ASN A 158 -0.61 10.03 5.46
CA ASN A 158 -0.04 11.22 4.86
C ASN A 158 1.17 11.71 5.65
N LEU A 159 2.24 12.01 4.94
CA LEU A 159 3.44 12.65 5.46
C LEU A 159 3.60 14.08 4.94
N ASP A 160 4.49 14.80 5.60
CA ASP A 160 5.26 15.90 5.04
C ASP A 160 6.73 15.65 5.44
N ASN A 161 7.66 16.42 4.87
CA ASN A 161 9.11 16.29 4.94
C ASN A 161 9.74 16.30 6.35
N GLY A 162 8.95 16.35 7.44
CA GLY A 162 9.41 16.51 8.83
C GLY A 162 9.19 15.32 9.78
N ASP A 163 8.07 14.57 9.69
CA ASP A 163 7.60 13.67 10.77
C ASP A 163 7.48 12.18 10.36
N SER A 164 8.29 11.72 9.38
CA SER A 164 8.18 10.35 8.84
C SER A 164 8.34 9.23 9.89
N ALA A 165 9.13 9.45 10.94
CA ALA A 165 9.42 8.42 11.94
C ALA A 165 8.18 7.99 12.75
N ASP A 166 7.34 8.93 13.16
CA ASP A 166 6.16 8.64 13.99
C ASP A 166 5.08 7.90 13.18
N ALA A 167 4.89 8.29 11.93
CA ALA A 167 3.97 7.63 11.02
C ALA A 167 4.36 6.17 10.74
N ILE A 168 5.64 5.93 10.44
CA ILE A 168 6.17 4.58 10.21
C ILE A 168 5.99 3.73 11.47
N ARG A 169 6.40 4.25 12.63
CA ARG A 169 6.28 3.55 13.91
C ARG A 169 4.83 3.20 14.21
N TRP A 170 3.93 4.16 14.06
CA TRP A 170 2.51 3.91 14.29
C TRP A 170 2.00 2.78 13.39
N ALA A 171 2.34 2.78 12.10
CA ALA A 171 1.95 1.72 11.17
C ALA A 171 2.53 0.35 11.57
N MET A 172 3.79 0.30 11.99
CA MET A 172 4.46 -0.91 12.48
C MET A 172 3.86 -1.43 13.78
N ASP A 173 3.30 -0.55 14.62
CA ASP A 173 2.64 -0.91 15.87
C ASP A 173 1.18 -1.36 15.68
N GLN A 174 0.67 -1.35 14.44
CA GLN A 174 -0.66 -1.86 14.11
C GLN A 174 -0.57 -3.33 13.64
N PRO A 175 -0.83 -4.34 14.50
CA PRO A 175 -0.72 -5.75 14.11
C PRO A 175 -1.78 -6.22 13.10
N TRP A 176 -2.81 -5.39 12.85
CA TRP A 176 -3.84 -5.63 11.83
C TRP A 176 -3.45 -5.10 10.44
N ILE A 177 -2.31 -4.40 10.32
CA ILE A 177 -1.74 -3.97 9.04
C ILE A 177 -0.73 -5.02 8.59
N ASP A 178 -0.94 -5.62 7.43
CA ASP A 178 -0.11 -6.74 6.97
C ASP A 178 1.15 -6.31 6.22
N VAL A 179 1.02 -5.26 5.41
CA VAL A 179 2.09 -4.75 4.55
C VAL A 179 2.19 -3.24 4.69
N ILE A 180 3.39 -2.73 4.90
CA ILE A 180 3.67 -1.29 5.04
C ILE A 180 4.55 -0.88 3.86
N SER A 181 4.00 -0.07 2.96
CA SER A 181 4.67 0.42 1.75
C SER A 181 5.14 1.86 1.93
N ASN A 182 6.44 2.08 1.77
CA ASN A 182 7.09 3.38 1.90
C ASN A 182 7.75 3.79 0.58
N SER A 183 7.18 4.80 -0.08
CA SER A 183 7.63 5.28 -1.40
C SER A 183 8.24 6.68 -1.35
N TYR A 184 8.79 7.04 -0.20
CA TYR A 184 9.51 8.29 0.04
C TYR A 184 10.89 7.98 0.66
N GLY A 185 11.64 9.04 0.96
CA GLY A 185 12.90 8.96 1.70
C GLY A 185 14.05 9.66 0.99
N ARG A 186 15.05 10.11 1.75
CA ARG A 186 16.24 10.79 1.21
C ARG A 186 17.36 9.80 0.91
N GLY A 187 18.30 10.21 0.06
CA GLY A 187 19.61 9.57 -0.04
C GLY A 187 20.32 9.52 1.32
N VAL A 188 21.13 8.48 1.54
CA VAL A 188 21.82 8.12 2.80
C VAL A 188 22.10 9.31 3.72
N ALA A 189 21.30 9.47 4.79
CA ALA A 189 21.58 10.43 5.87
C ALA A 189 21.60 9.79 7.26
N LYS A 190 21.16 8.53 7.40
CA LYS A 190 21.06 7.86 8.70
C LYS A 190 21.72 6.49 8.65
N VAL A 191 22.83 6.36 9.38
CA VAL A 191 23.54 5.10 9.64
C VAL A 191 22.61 4.14 10.41
N TYR A 192 22.75 2.82 10.18
CA TYR A 192 22.10 1.63 10.75
C TYR A 192 21.88 1.63 12.30
N ASN A 193 21.18 2.65 12.81
CA ASN A 193 20.78 2.88 14.20
C ASN A 193 19.78 4.06 14.27
N GLY A 194 19.01 4.27 13.20
CA GLY A 194 18.01 5.32 13.13
C GLY A 194 16.67 4.91 13.78
N PRO A 195 15.77 5.87 14.04
CA PRO A 195 14.42 5.56 14.50
C PRO A 195 13.71 4.62 13.51
N GLY A 196 12.97 3.63 14.00
CA GLY A 196 12.23 2.66 13.17
C GLY A 196 12.94 1.31 12.97
N VAL A 197 14.23 1.17 13.30
CA VAL A 197 14.98 -0.08 13.11
C VAL A 197 14.47 -1.19 14.05
N THR A 198 14.30 -0.90 15.33
CA THR A 198 13.76 -1.90 16.29
C THR A 198 12.29 -2.18 16.01
N GLU A 199 11.52 -1.14 15.73
CA GLU A 199 10.08 -1.22 15.49
C GLU A 199 9.77 -2.04 14.22
N SER A 200 10.57 -1.88 13.16
CA SER A 200 10.47 -2.68 11.94
C SER A 200 10.90 -4.13 12.13
N HIS A 201 11.90 -4.39 12.98
CA HIS A 201 12.30 -5.74 13.33
C HIS A 201 11.14 -6.44 14.04
N ASP A 202 10.58 -5.78 15.05
CA ASP A 202 9.47 -6.34 15.83
C ASP A 202 8.21 -6.53 14.97
N ALA A 203 7.94 -5.63 14.02
CA ALA A 203 6.87 -5.79 13.04
C ALA A 203 7.10 -7.01 12.13
N SER A 204 8.31 -7.18 11.61
CA SER A 204 8.71 -8.34 10.80
C SER A 204 8.56 -9.64 11.57
N GLU A 205 9.06 -9.71 12.81
CA GLU A 205 8.93 -10.88 13.69
C GLU A 205 7.47 -11.21 14.02
N ARG A 206 6.56 -10.22 13.98
CA ARG A 206 5.11 -10.46 14.13
C ARG A 206 4.44 -10.95 12.84
N GLY A 207 5.10 -10.82 11.69
CA GLY A 207 4.64 -11.27 10.38
C GLY A 207 4.36 -10.15 9.37
N GLN A 208 4.59 -8.89 9.73
CA GLN A 208 4.34 -7.75 8.84
C GLN A 208 5.45 -7.63 7.79
N SER A 209 5.10 -7.28 6.56
CA SER A 209 6.09 -6.98 5.52
C SER A 209 6.31 -5.46 5.45
N VAL A 210 7.53 -5.02 5.73
CA VAL A 210 7.92 -3.61 5.59
C VAL A 210 8.68 -3.44 4.29
N VAL A 211 8.13 -2.64 3.37
CA VAL A 211 8.67 -2.42 2.03
C VAL A 211 9.12 -0.97 1.89
N PHE A 212 10.35 -0.76 1.44
CA PHE A 212 10.90 0.56 1.15
C PHE A 212 11.37 0.68 -0.30
N SER A 213 11.05 1.82 -0.91
CA SER A 213 11.67 2.22 -2.17
C SER A 213 13.17 2.47 -1.96
N ALA A 214 14.00 1.91 -2.84
CA ALA A 214 15.45 2.05 -2.73
C ALA A 214 15.92 3.50 -3.01
N GLY A 215 15.10 4.27 -3.71
CA GLY A 215 15.40 5.63 -4.15
C GLY A 215 16.01 5.66 -5.55
N ASN A 216 15.79 6.78 -6.23
CA ASN A 216 16.11 6.97 -7.64
C ASN A 216 17.58 7.41 -7.90
N GLY A 217 18.46 7.27 -6.90
CA GLY A 217 19.87 7.67 -6.97
C GLY A 217 20.17 9.08 -6.43
N VAL A 218 21.46 9.45 -6.39
CA VAL A 218 21.98 10.68 -5.75
C VAL A 218 21.47 11.98 -6.40
N GLU A 219 20.93 11.90 -7.62
CA GLU A 219 20.37 13.04 -8.37
C GLU A 219 18.92 12.80 -8.83
N ASN A 220 18.23 11.80 -8.26
CA ASN A 220 16.90 11.35 -8.72
C ASN A 220 16.86 10.92 -10.21
N GLY A 221 18.04 10.69 -10.82
CA GLY A 221 18.21 10.49 -12.26
C GLY A 221 18.59 9.07 -12.67
N PHE A 222 18.55 8.08 -11.77
CA PHE A 222 18.85 6.66 -12.07
C PHE A 222 20.28 6.40 -12.57
N THR A 223 21.17 7.39 -12.50
CA THR A 223 22.55 7.36 -12.99
C THR A 223 23.55 6.95 -11.92
N VAL A 224 23.39 7.47 -10.70
CA VAL A 224 24.28 7.20 -9.57
C VAL A 224 23.49 6.49 -8.49
N THR A 225 23.91 5.28 -8.11
CA THR A 225 23.22 4.49 -7.09
C THR A 225 23.23 5.20 -5.73
N ASN A 226 22.17 4.99 -4.96
CA ASN A 226 22.11 5.41 -3.56
C ASN A 226 22.53 4.22 -2.69
N ASN A 227 23.41 4.42 -1.71
CA ASN A 227 23.80 3.33 -0.82
C ASN A 227 22.65 3.03 0.16
N THR A 228 22.05 1.86 0.02
CA THR A 228 20.93 1.38 0.86
C THR A 228 21.41 0.71 2.14
N TYR A 229 22.53 -0.02 2.08
CA TYR A 229 23.01 -0.88 3.18
C TYR A 229 23.25 -0.13 4.49
N ALA A 230 23.72 1.13 4.42
CA ALA A 230 23.95 1.93 5.61
C ALA A 230 22.68 2.61 6.16
N SER A 231 21.55 2.54 5.46
CA SER A 231 20.32 3.25 5.81
C SER A 231 19.56 2.54 6.94
N ALA A 232 19.05 3.29 7.91
CA ALA A 232 18.10 2.76 8.90
C ALA A 232 16.75 2.33 8.30
N GLU A 233 16.41 2.83 7.10
CA GLU A 233 15.14 2.59 6.42
C GLU A 233 15.25 1.55 5.29
N LYS A 234 16.47 1.25 4.82
CA LYS A 234 16.71 0.45 3.59
C LYS A 234 17.85 -0.57 3.73
N GLY A 235 18.55 -0.51 4.85
CA GLY A 235 19.65 -1.40 5.19
C GLY A 235 19.22 -2.64 5.95
N PRO A 236 18.23 -2.60 6.87
CA PRO A 236 17.92 -3.77 7.68
C PRO A 236 17.42 -4.97 6.88
N ASP A 237 18.02 -6.14 7.14
CA ASP A 237 17.73 -7.40 6.42
C ASP A 237 16.27 -7.90 6.57
N TRP A 238 15.54 -7.38 7.56
CA TRP A 238 14.11 -7.69 7.80
C TRP A 238 13.16 -6.71 7.08
N MET A 239 13.69 -5.76 6.33
CA MET A 239 12.91 -4.92 5.42
C MET A 239 13.14 -5.36 3.98
N ILE A 240 12.13 -5.19 3.12
CA ILE A 240 12.26 -5.44 1.69
C ILE A 240 12.58 -4.11 1.00
N THR A 241 13.80 -3.97 0.52
CA THR A 241 14.25 -2.83 -0.28
C THR A 241 14.01 -3.10 -1.77
N VAL A 242 13.25 -2.22 -2.40
CA VAL A 242 12.79 -2.38 -3.78
C VAL A 242 13.47 -1.41 -4.73
N GLY A 243 14.26 -1.96 -5.65
CA GLY A 243 14.79 -1.24 -6.79
C GLY A 243 13.76 -1.11 -7.91
N ALA A 244 14.05 -0.23 -8.87
CA ALA A 244 13.24 -0.04 -10.06
C ALA A 244 14.01 -0.50 -11.29
N VAL A 245 13.36 -1.24 -12.19
CA VAL A 245 13.84 -1.51 -13.54
C VAL A 245 12.95 -0.82 -14.59
N SER A 246 13.56 -0.32 -15.66
CA SER A 246 12.84 0.22 -16.82
C SER A 246 13.06 -0.64 -18.06
N PRO A 247 12.01 -1.06 -18.80
CA PRO A 247 12.15 -1.67 -20.12
C PRO A 247 12.70 -0.65 -21.10
N GLY A 248 13.89 -0.88 -21.63
CA GLY A 248 14.65 0.21 -22.24
C GLY A 248 14.18 0.77 -23.60
N LYS A 249 13.03 0.34 -24.17
CA LYS A 249 12.45 1.02 -25.35
C LYS A 249 11.88 2.39 -24.96
N ASP A 250 11.44 2.50 -23.71
CA ASP A 250 11.00 3.74 -23.08
C ASP A 250 12.11 4.35 -22.20
N ASN A 251 13.38 3.98 -22.46
CA ASN A 251 14.53 4.59 -21.82
C ASN A 251 14.69 6.04 -22.30
N PRO A 252 14.53 7.08 -21.45
CA PRO A 252 14.85 8.45 -21.82
C PRO A 252 16.36 8.66 -22.10
N TYR A 253 17.20 7.66 -21.78
CA TYR A 253 18.66 7.66 -21.99
C TYR A 253 19.12 6.90 -23.25
N GLY A 254 18.20 6.48 -24.11
CA GLY A 254 18.48 6.00 -25.46
C GLY A 254 18.53 4.48 -25.64
N GLN A 255 18.26 4.04 -26.87
CA GLN A 255 18.49 2.67 -27.34
C GLN A 255 20.00 2.43 -27.43
N GLU A 256 20.51 1.30 -26.92
CA GLU A 256 21.83 0.83 -27.34
C GLU A 256 21.80 0.60 -28.85
N ILE A 257 22.61 1.37 -29.59
CA ILE A 257 22.69 1.29 -31.05
C ILE A 257 23.05 -0.15 -31.44
N GLY A 258 22.12 -0.84 -32.11
CA GLY A 258 22.31 -2.21 -32.60
C GLY A 258 21.67 -3.34 -31.78
N SER A 259 20.92 -3.03 -30.72
CA SER A 259 20.18 -4.03 -29.94
C SER A 259 18.67 -4.05 -30.29
N GLU A 260 18.12 -5.24 -30.59
CA GLU A 260 16.66 -5.44 -30.68
C GLU A 260 15.97 -5.37 -29.30
N HIS A 261 16.78 -5.44 -28.23
CA HIS A 261 16.39 -5.32 -26.83
C HIS A 261 17.31 -4.32 -26.12
N SER A 262 16.75 -3.18 -25.74
CA SER A 262 17.38 -2.21 -24.86
C SER A 262 17.66 -2.80 -23.46
N SER A 263 18.84 -2.53 -22.89
CA SER A 263 19.24 -2.97 -21.56
C SER A 263 18.31 -2.43 -20.46
N PHE A 264 17.98 -3.24 -19.46
CA PHE A 264 17.25 -2.79 -18.26
C PHE A 264 18.19 -1.98 -17.37
N ILE A 265 17.84 -0.72 -17.10
CA ILE A 265 18.56 0.10 -16.13
C ILE A 265 17.90 -0.08 -14.76
N GLY A 266 18.70 -0.41 -13.75
CA GLY A 266 18.24 -0.62 -12.38
C GLY A 266 18.70 0.51 -11.46
N ALA A 267 17.80 1.10 -10.67
CA ALA A 267 18.13 2.09 -9.65
C ALA A 267 18.08 1.54 -8.22
N GLY A 268 18.78 2.24 -7.31
CA GLY A 268 18.70 2.00 -5.87
C GLY A 268 19.57 0.86 -5.33
N LYS A 269 20.58 0.38 -6.06
CA LYS A 269 21.37 -0.80 -5.64
C LYS A 269 22.32 -0.52 -4.45
N PRO A 270 22.56 -1.51 -3.56
CA PRO A 270 21.99 -2.86 -3.55
C PRO A 270 20.52 -2.91 -3.11
N VAL A 271 19.75 -3.91 -3.58
CA VAL A 271 18.32 -4.11 -3.26
C VAL A 271 18.02 -5.59 -3.14
N ASP A 272 16.94 -5.94 -2.44
CA ASP A 272 16.48 -7.33 -2.30
C ASP A 272 15.75 -7.80 -3.56
N VAL A 273 14.88 -6.94 -4.08
CA VAL A 273 14.08 -7.21 -5.28
C VAL A 273 13.97 -5.97 -6.15
N ALA A 274 13.61 -6.16 -7.43
CA ALA A 274 13.33 -5.06 -8.33
C ALA A 274 11.92 -5.20 -8.92
N GLY A 275 11.18 -4.08 -8.96
CA GLY A 275 9.89 -3.96 -9.61
C GLY A 275 9.96 -3.07 -10.86
N LEU A 276 8.85 -3.00 -11.60
CA LEU A 276 8.74 -2.08 -12.73
C LEU A 276 8.75 -0.64 -12.21
N GLY A 277 9.76 0.14 -12.59
CA GLY A 277 9.83 1.57 -12.27
C GLY A 277 9.17 2.45 -13.31
N LEU A 278 9.01 1.96 -14.54
CA LEU A 278 8.34 2.66 -15.62
C LEU A 278 7.34 1.71 -16.26
N SER A 279 6.41 2.29 -16.99
CA SER A 279 5.47 1.54 -17.82
C SER A 279 4.45 0.69 -17.08
N TYR A 280 4.22 0.96 -15.79
CA TYR A 280 3.09 0.40 -15.05
C TYR A 280 1.96 1.44 -14.97
N PRO A 281 0.71 1.10 -15.32
CA PRO A 281 -0.38 2.06 -15.33
C PRO A 281 -0.78 2.44 -13.91
N SER A 282 -1.21 3.69 -13.72
CA SER A 282 -1.69 4.21 -12.43
C SER A 282 -2.83 5.19 -12.66
N ALA A 283 -3.61 5.46 -11.62
CA ALA A 283 -4.69 6.45 -11.64
C ALA A 283 -4.21 7.91 -11.61
N TYR A 284 -3.01 8.20 -12.09
CA TYR A 284 -2.60 9.56 -12.45
C TYR A 284 -3.45 10.07 -13.61
N GLY A 285 -4.60 10.67 -13.30
CA GLY A 285 -5.56 11.10 -14.31
C GLY A 285 -6.62 12.01 -13.73
N ALA A 286 -7.28 12.80 -14.58
CA ALA A 286 -8.18 13.85 -14.12
C ALA A 286 -9.60 13.37 -13.73
N THR A 287 -10.02 12.17 -14.12
CA THR A 287 -11.39 11.63 -13.97
C THR A 287 -11.44 10.36 -13.12
N THR A 288 -12.65 9.91 -12.79
CA THR A 288 -12.90 8.73 -11.94
C THR A 288 -12.34 7.39 -12.45
N VAL A 289 -11.99 7.28 -13.74
CA VAL A 289 -11.34 6.07 -14.30
C VAL A 289 -10.05 6.34 -15.04
N SER A 290 -9.71 7.62 -15.27
CA SER A 290 -8.54 7.95 -16.08
C SER A 290 -7.26 7.60 -15.33
N GLY A 291 -6.28 7.11 -16.08
CA GLY A 291 -4.94 6.91 -15.58
C GLY A 291 -3.92 7.32 -16.63
N THR A 292 -2.68 7.50 -16.20
CA THR A 292 -1.58 7.48 -17.14
C THR A 292 -1.30 6.03 -17.47
N GLY A 293 -1.19 5.72 -18.76
CA GLY A 293 -0.60 4.47 -19.20
C GLY A 293 0.86 4.40 -18.78
N THR A 294 1.76 4.10 -19.70
CA THR A 294 3.15 3.78 -19.35
C THR A 294 4.04 4.97 -18.95
N SER A 295 3.54 6.21 -18.99
CA SER A 295 4.37 7.43 -18.99
C SER A 295 4.13 8.45 -17.88
N GLY A 296 3.25 8.19 -16.89
CA GLY A 296 2.94 9.16 -15.84
C GLY A 296 3.70 8.93 -14.54
N PHE A 297 3.22 7.98 -13.73
CA PHE A 297 3.84 7.64 -12.45
C PHE A 297 5.06 6.73 -12.63
N SER A 298 6.16 7.01 -11.94
CA SER A 298 7.42 6.30 -12.18
C SER A 298 8.40 6.28 -11.02
N GLY A 299 9.45 5.49 -11.20
CA GLY A 299 10.60 5.32 -10.36
C GLY A 299 10.49 4.21 -9.33
N THR A 300 11.39 4.22 -8.34
CA THR A 300 11.29 3.28 -7.20
C THR A 300 10.00 3.47 -6.42
N SER A 301 9.40 4.66 -6.49
CA SER A 301 8.05 4.96 -6.02
C SER A 301 6.93 4.23 -6.76
N ASN A 302 7.16 3.76 -7.99
CA ASN A 302 6.24 2.88 -8.69
C ASN A 302 6.55 1.39 -8.42
N ALA A 303 7.84 1.06 -8.32
CA ALA A 303 8.28 -0.31 -8.09
C ALA A 303 7.95 -0.84 -6.67
N ALA A 304 8.20 -0.05 -5.63
CA ALA A 304 7.94 -0.45 -4.24
C ALA A 304 6.47 -0.77 -3.94
N PRO A 305 5.48 0.07 -4.29
CA PRO A 305 4.07 -0.22 -4.01
C PRO A 305 3.51 -1.37 -4.85
N THR A 306 4.00 -1.56 -6.09
CA THR A 306 3.61 -2.72 -6.91
C THR A 306 4.10 -4.02 -6.29
N ILE A 307 5.34 -4.05 -5.77
CA ILE A 307 5.86 -5.19 -5.01
C ILE A 307 5.09 -5.39 -3.70
N ALA A 308 4.82 -4.32 -2.94
CA ALA A 308 4.04 -4.39 -1.71
C ALA A 308 2.65 -5.00 -1.94
N GLY A 309 1.94 -4.56 -2.99
CA GLY A 309 0.65 -5.15 -3.38
C GLY A 309 0.80 -6.60 -3.85
N THR A 310 1.89 -6.96 -4.54
CA THR A 310 2.14 -8.36 -4.93
C THR A 310 2.29 -9.29 -3.71
N TYR A 311 3.04 -8.86 -2.70
CA TYR A 311 3.15 -9.58 -1.43
C TYR A 311 1.80 -9.67 -0.71
N ALA A 312 1.07 -8.55 -0.65
CA ALA A 312 -0.25 -8.50 -0.04
C ALA A 312 -1.25 -9.44 -0.73
N ARG A 313 -1.21 -9.53 -2.06
CA ARG A 313 -2.06 -10.46 -2.83
C ARG A 313 -1.71 -11.92 -2.60
N ALA A 314 -0.42 -12.23 -2.48
CA ALA A 314 0.02 -13.58 -2.13
C ALA A 314 -0.53 -13.98 -0.75
N LEU A 315 -0.50 -13.06 0.22
CA LEU A 315 -1.09 -13.26 1.54
C LEU A 315 -2.61 -13.45 1.49
N TYR A 316 -3.34 -12.57 0.78
CA TYR A 316 -4.78 -12.71 0.56
C TYR A 316 -5.13 -14.08 -0.03
N THR A 317 -4.38 -14.52 -1.05
CA THR A 317 -4.56 -15.83 -1.68
C THR A 317 -4.30 -16.97 -0.70
N ALA A 318 -3.22 -16.88 0.09
CA ALA A 318 -2.90 -17.89 1.10
C ALA A 318 -4.00 -18.00 2.17
N ARG A 319 -4.53 -16.87 2.66
CA ARG A 319 -5.61 -16.85 3.65
C ARG A 319 -6.86 -17.58 3.15
N ARG A 320 -7.25 -17.33 1.91
CA ARG A 320 -8.41 -17.99 1.28
C ARG A 320 -8.25 -19.51 1.16
N GLU A 321 -7.04 -19.97 0.86
CA GLU A 321 -6.75 -21.39 0.70
C GLU A 321 -6.59 -22.13 2.04
N LEU A 322 -6.19 -21.44 3.11
CA LEU A 322 -5.93 -22.03 4.42
C LEU A 322 -7.18 -22.05 5.30
N LYS A 323 -7.55 -23.23 5.82
CA LYS A 323 -8.68 -23.39 6.73
C LYS A 323 -8.28 -23.03 8.16
N GLY A 324 -9.10 -22.23 8.86
CA GLY A 324 -8.97 -22.01 10.30
C GLY A 324 -9.09 -20.54 10.72
N PRO A 325 -9.28 -20.27 12.03
CA PRO A 325 -9.55 -18.93 12.55
C PRO A 325 -8.30 -18.05 12.77
N SER A 326 -7.08 -18.59 12.68
CA SER A 326 -5.86 -17.78 12.73
C SER A 326 -5.42 -17.43 11.34
N ARG A 327 -5.99 -16.36 10.79
CA ARG A 327 -5.53 -15.69 9.55
C ARG A 327 -4.96 -14.30 9.83
N ILE A 328 -5.00 -13.82 11.08
CA ILE A 328 -4.32 -12.59 11.51
C ILE A 328 -2.85 -12.87 11.83
N GLN A 329 -1.98 -11.90 11.56
CA GLN A 329 -0.55 -12.00 11.88
C GLN A 329 -0.37 -11.93 13.41
N GLN A 330 0.06 -13.03 14.02
CA GLN A 330 0.31 -13.07 15.45
C GLN A 330 1.57 -13.89 15.75
N ASN A 331 2.57 -13.27 16.40
CA ASN A 331 3.83 -13.92 16.77
C ASN A 331 4.53 -14.62 15.59
N GLY A 332 4.55 -13.98 14.41
CA GLY A 332 5.16 -14.54 13.20
C GLY A 332 4.32 -15.62 12.52
N VAL A 333 3.15 -15.94 13.08
CA VAL A 333 2.20 -16.89 12.48
C VAL A 333 1.22 -16.11 11.63
N ILE A 334 1.38 -16.26 10.32
CA ILE A 334 0.55 -15.60 9.30
C ILE A 334 -0.74 -16.40 9.03
N ALA A 335 -0.68 -17.73 9.20
CA ALA A 335 -1.86 -18.59 9.16
C ALA A 335 -1.61 -19.93 9.87
N VAL A 336 -2.65 -20.49 10.52
CA VAL A 336 -2.62 -21.86 11.10
C VAL A 336 -3.58 -22.75 10.33
N GLY A 337 -3.04 -23.78 9.66
CA GLY A 337 -3.82 -24.83 9.00
C GLY A 337 -3.72 -26.17 9.72
N ALA A 338 -4.51 -27.14 9.28
CA ALA A 338 -4.29 -28.54 9.67
C ALA A 338 -2.86 -28.97 9.27
N PRO A 339 -2.14 -29.76 10.09
CA PRO A 339 -0.80 -30.22 9.78
C PRO A 339 -0.75 -30.84 8.39
N TYR A 340 0.23 -30.41 7.58
CA TYR A 340 0.51 -31.00 6.28
C TYR A 340 0.73 -32.51 6.44
N LYS A 341 -0.08 -33.33 5.76
CA LYS A 341 0.16 -34.76 5.61
C LYS A 341 0.70 -34.99 4.21
N CYS A 342 1.96 -35.40 4.11
CA CYS A 342 2.60 -35.64 2.82
C CYS A 342 1.83 -36.75 2.09
N GLY A 343 1.40 -36.47 0.86
CA GLY A 343 0.73 -37.44 0.00
C GLY A 343 1.63 -38.62 -0.33
N SER A 344 1.04 -39.75 -0.71
CA SER A 344 1.80 -40.95 -1.08
C SER A 344 2.66 -40.76 -2.34
N ALA A 345 2.30 -39.81 -3.21
CA ALA A 345 3.08 -39.51 -4.42
C ALA A 345 4.24 -38.54 -4.13
N ARG A 346 4.13 -37.68 -3.11
CA ARG A 346 5.21 -36.79 -2.65
C ARG A 346 5.48 -36.89 -1.14
N PRO A 347 6.12 -38.00 -0.69
CA PRO A 347 6.37 -38.26 0.73
C PRO A 347 7.32 -37.27 1.40
N LYS A 348 8.05 -36.47 0.61
CA LYS A 348 9.00 -35.45 1.07
C LYS A 348 8.46 -34.03 1.05
N CYS A 349 7.18 -33.84 0.70
CA CYS A 349 6.48 -32.58 0.93
C CYS A 349 7.06 -31.41 0.09
N GLU A 350 7.68 -31.72 -1.05
CA GLU A 350 8.58 -30.82 -1.80
C GLU A 350 7.84 -29.71 -2.55
N LEU A 351 6.59 -29.96 -3.00
CA LEU A 351 5.60 -29.03 -3.59
C LEU A 351 4.28 -29.81 -3.78
N LYS A 352 3.12 -29.14 -3.78
CA LYS A 352 1.74 -29.71 -3.80
C LYS A 352 1.55 -30.94 -4.71
N ASP A 353 0.90 -31.99 -4.19
CA ASP A 353 0.26 -33.06 -4.99
C ASP A 353 -1.15 -32.63 -5.44
#